data_AF-A0AAV5AKC6-F1
#
_entry.id   AF-A0AAV5AKC6-F1
#
_cell.length_a   1.000
_cell.length_b   1.000
_cell.length_c   1.000
_cell.angle_alpha   90.00
_cell.angle_beta   90.00
_cell.angle_gamma   90.00
#
_symmetry.space_group_name_H-M   'P 1'
#
loop_
_entity.id
_entity.type
_entity.pdbx_description
1 polymer ?
#
loop_
_entity_poly.entity_id
_entity_poly.type
_entity_poly.pdbx_seq_one_letter_code
_entity_poly.pdbx_strand_id
1 'polypeptide(L)'
;MSQQQVMIGARHPLSATFLLHIALESPVAIQGLLAAQNLPFLDMNNTSLIIIRLFSALSAASCLGAFLVFPLPEYLPGKRAVAIILMLYHMIAAGIFWQAPRFIPYSLGALAEQAKLTPELLWAGLHGVVA
;
A
#
# COMPACT_ATOMS: atom_id res chain seq x y z
N MET A 1 -23.64 40.37 14.83
CA MET A 1 -23.34 39.03 14.32
C MET A 1 -23.22 39.13 12.81
N SER A 2 -22.04 39.53 12.32
CA SER A 2 -21.78 39.61 10.88
C SER A 2 -21.77 38.20 10.33
N GLN A 3 -22.58 37.99 9.30
CA GLN A 3 -22.54 36.80 8.47
C GLN A 3 -21.12 36.66 7.93
N GLN A 4 -20.34 35.79 8.56
CA GLN A 4 -19.18 35.18 7.94
C GLN A 4 -19.76 34.35 6.80
N GLN A 5 -19.96 35.00 5.65
CA GLN A 5 -20.18 34.31 4.39
C GLN A 5 -19.08 33.26 4.33
N VAL A 6 -19.51 32.00 4.46
CA VAL A 6 -18.69 30.84 4.17
C VAL A 6 -18.31 31.05 2.72
N MET A 7 -17.14 31.65 2.50
CA MET A 7 -16.39 31.49 1.26
C MET A 7 -16.35 29.98 1.12
N ILE A 8 -17.19 29.43 0.25
CA ILE A 8 -17.02 28.08 -0.26
C ILE A 8 -15.66 28.16 -0.92
N GLY A 9 -14.62 27.86 -0.14
CA GLY A 9 -13.24 28.12 -0.51
C GLY A 9 -13.03 27.42 -1.84
N ALA A 10 -12.75 28.20 -2.89
CA ALA A 10 -12.38 27.63 -4.17
C ALA A 10 -11.25 26.63 -3.89
N ARG A 11 -11.46 25.36 -4.28
CA ARG A 11 -10.46 24.30 -4.09
C ARG A 11 -9.14 24.77 -4.72
N HIS A 12 -8.04 24.57 -4.00
CA HIS A 12 -6.74 24.99 -4.52
C HIS A 12 -6.45 24.20 -5.80
N PRO A 13 -5.99 24.83 -6.91
CA PRO A 13 -5.75 24.12 -8.16
C PRO A 13 -4.74 22.96 -8.02
N LEU A 14 -3.86 23.02 -7.01
CA LEU A 14 -2.93 21.94 -6.69
C LEU A 14 -3.60 20.65 -6.18
N SER A 15 -4.85 20.69 -5.70
CA SER A 15 -5.56 19.47 -5.29
C SER A 15 -5.84 18.53 -6.49
N ALA A 16 -5.72 19.02 -7.73
CA ALA A 16 -5.77 18.20 -8.95
C ALA A 16 -4.65 17.14 -9.03
N THR A 17 -3.58 17.30 -8.26
CA THR A 17 -2.46 16.33 -8.18
C THR A 17 -2.92 14.96 -7.68
N PHE A 18 -3.95 14.88 -6.83
CA PHE A 18 -4.53 13.60 -6.38
C PHE A 18 -5.19 12.83 -7.53
N LEU A 19 -5.87 13.52 -8.45
CA LEU A 19 -6.46 12.90 -9.64
C LEU A 19 -5.39 12.47 -10.64
N LEU A 20 -4.34 13.29 -10.79
CA LEU A 20 -3.19 12.94 -11.63
C LEU A 20 -2.46 11.69 -11.09
N HIS A 21 -2.26 11.59 -9.77
CA HIS A 21 -1.70 10.42 -9.10
C HIS A 21 -2.52 9.16 -9.41
N ILE A 22 -3.85 9.21 -9.26
CA ILE A 22 -4.73 8.08 -9.61
C ILE A 22 -4.60 7.70 -11.08
N ALA A 23 -4.59 8.69 -11.99
CA ALA A 23 -4.51 8.44 -13.43
C ALA A 23 -3.21 7.73 -13.83
N LEU A 24 -2.08 8.06 -13.19
CA LEU A 24 -0.78 7.49 -13.49
C LEU A 24 -0.55 6.14 -12.80
N GLU A 25 -1.00 5.98 -11.56
CA GLU A 25 -0.69 4.81 -10.74
C GLU A 25 -1.72 3.69 -10.87
N SER A 26 -2.99 4.00 -11.19
CA SER A 26 -4.03 2.97 -11.29
C SER A 26 -3.78 1.92 -12.39
N PRO A 27 -3.24 2.23 -13.58
CA PRO A 27 -2.91 1.20 -14.58
C PRO A 27 -1.82 0.25 -14.09
N VAL A 28 -0.79 0.78 -13.41
CA VAL A 28 0.32 -0.01 -12.85
C VAL A 28 -0.17 -0.89 -11.72
N ALA A 29 -0.98 -0.32 -10.81
CA ALA A 29 -1.60 -1.04 -9.71
C ALA A 29 -2.51 -2.18 -10.20
N ILE A 30 -3.39 -1.90 -11.17
CA ILE A 30 -4.28 -2.92 -11.77
C ILE A 30 -3.46 -3.99 -12.50
N GLN A 31 -2.48 -3.59 -13.31
CA GLN A 31 -1.62 -4.52 -14.06
C GLN A 31 -0.87 -5.46 -13.11
N GLY A 32 -0.21 -4.95 -12.08
CA GLY A 32 0.56 -5.80 -11.19
C GLY A 32 -0.30 -6.54 -10.14
N LEU A 33 -1.52 -6.09 -9.83
CA LEU A 33 -2.44 -6.86 -8.99
C LEU A 33 -3.10 -8.02 -9.77
N LEU A 34 -3.63 -7.75 -10.96
CA LEU A 34 -4.41 -8.73 -11.72
C LEU A 34 -3.57 -9.59 -12.67
N ALA A 35 -2.46 -9.03 -13.16
CA ALA A 35 -1.70 -9.59 -14.28
C ALA A 35 -0.18 -9.45 -14.10
N ALA A 36 0.34 -9.44 -12.86
CA ALA A 36 1.79 -9.39 -12.61
C ALA A 36 2.58 -10.46 -13.37
N GLN A 37 2.02 -11.67 -13.47
CA GLN A 37 2.63 -12.79 -14.18
C GLN A 37 2.69 -12.61 -15.72
N ASN A 38 1.98 -11.63 -16.27
CA ASN A 38 2.00 -11.32 -17.69
C ASN A 38 3.01 -10.21 -18.02
N LEU A 39 3.72 -9.67 -17.03
CA LEU A 39 4.77 -8.69 -17.26
C LEU A 39 5.97 -9.37 -17.91
N PRO A 40 6.53 -8.79 -19.00
CA PRO A 40 7.57 -9.42 -19.80
C PRO A 40 8.95 -9.28 -19.14
N PHE A 41 9.09 -9.71 -17.89
CA PHE A 41 10.39 -9.81 -17.22
C PHE A 41 11.18 -10.98 -17.81
N LEU A 42 12.45 -10.73 -18.17
CA LEU A 42 13.34 -11.73 -18.76
C LEU A 42 13.56 -12.94 -17.84
N ASP A 43 13.67 -12.72 -16.53
CA ASP A 43 13.83 -13.76 -15.51
C ASP A 43 12.85 -13.55 -14.34
N MET A 44 11.57 -13.77 -14.59
CA MET A 44 10.56 -13.64 -13.55
C MET A 44 10.58 -14.85 -12.61
N ASN A 45 11.09 -14.66 -11.40
CA ASN A 45 11.05 -15.65 -10.33
C ASN A 45 10.02 -15.25 -9.25
N ASN A 46 9.78 -16.15 -8.30
CA ASN A 46 8.76 -15.95 -7.26
C ASN A 46 9.00 -14.71 -6.41
N THR A 47 10.26 -14.35 -6.15
CA THR A 47 10.62 -13.14 -5.42
C THR A 47 10.25 -11.90 -6.22
N SER A 48 10.58 -11.87 -7.52
CA SER A 48 10.20 -10.79 -8.44
C SER A 48 8.68 -10.60 -8.47
N LEU A 49 7.92 -11.71 -8.57
CA LEU A 49 6.46 -11.69 -8.64
C LEU A 49 5.82 -11.16 -7.34
N ILE A 50 6.35 -11.57 -6.18
CA ILE A 50 5.90 -11.11 -4.86
C ILE A 50 6.17 -9.62 -4.69
N ILE A 51 7.36 -9.15 -5.07
CA ILE A 51 7.73 -7.73 -4.98
C ILE A 51 6.83 -6.88 -5.88
N ILE A 52 6.55 -7.32 -7.11
CA ILE A 52 5.66 -6.61 -8.03
C ILE A 52 4.25 -6.50 -7.44
N ARG A 53 3.73 -7.58 -6.86
CA ARG A 53 2.39 -7.58 -6.26
C ARG A 53 2.30 -6.72 -5.00
N LEU A 54 3.31 -6.76 -4.13
CA LEU A 54 3.40 -5.88 -2.96
C LEU A 54 3.47 -4.41 -3.36
N PHE A 55 4.28 -4.08 -4.38
CA PHE A 55 4.39 -2.74 -4.93
C PHE A 55 3.05 -2.27 -5.55
N SER A 56 2.36 -3.15 -6.27
CA SER A 56 1.07 -2.83 -6.90
C SER A 56 -0.04 -2.64 -5.86
N ALA A 57 0.00 -3.39 -4.75
CA ALA A 57 -0.89 -3.19 -3.61
C ALA A 57 -0.65 -1.83 -2.93
N LEU A 58 0.61 -1.41 -2.82
CA LEU A 58 0.97 -0.08 -2.32
C LEU A 58 0.49 1.04 -3.25
N SER A 59 0.73 0.93 -4.57
CA SER A 59 0.20 1.90 -5.55
C SER A 59 -1.32 1.96 -5.49
N ALA A 60 -2.03 0.83 -5.43
CA ALA A 60 -3.49 0.79 -5.29
C ALA A 60 -3.98 1.51 -4.01
N ALA A 61 -3.35 1.22 -2.86
CA ALA A 61 -3.69 1.86 -1.59
C ALA A 61 -3.44 3.38 -1.63
N SER A 62 -2.39 3.81 -2.31
CA SER A 62 -2.09 5.24 -2.50
C SER A 62 -3.10 5.93 -3.43
N CYS A 63 -3.56 5.26 -4.51
CA CYS A 63 -4.63 5.77 -5.38
C CYS A 63 -5.95 5.91 -4.63
N LEU A 64 -6.32 4.88 -3.86
CA LEU A 64 -7.54 4.90 -3.04
C LEU A 64 -7.46 6.03 -2.00
N GLY A 65 -6.30 6.20 -1.37
CA GLY A 65 -6.00 7.32 -0.48
C GLY A 65 -6.18 8.68 -1.12
N ALA A 66 -5.59 8.88 -2.29
CA ALA A 66 -5.71 10.11 -3.08
C ALA A 66 -7.18 10.40 -3.46
N PHE A 67 -7.92 9.36 -3.85
CA PHE A 67 -9.35 9.47 -4.20
C PHE A 67 -10.20 9.92 -3.01
N LEU A 68 -9.95 9.35 -1.83
CA LEU A 68 -10.70 9.64 -0.62
C LEU A 68 -10.41 11.03 -0.05
N VAL A 69 -9.20 11.57 -0.26
CA VAL A 69 -8.78 12.89 0.24
C VAL A 69 -9.14 14.02 -0.73
N PHE A 70 -9.16 13.75 -2.03
CA PHE A 70 -9.47 14.75 -3.06
C PHE A 70 -10.74 15.60 -2.81
N PRO A 71 -11.89 15.05 -2.36
CA PRO A 71 -13.08 15.86 -2.17
C PRO A 71 -13.08 16.69 -0.86
N LEU A 72 -12.13 16.45 0.06
CA LEU A 72 -12.12 17.02 1.40
C LEU A 72 -11.65 18.49 1.40
N PRO A 73 -12.17 19.34 2.32
CA PRO A 73 -11.69 20.72 2.47
C PRO A 73 -10.25 20.77 3.01
N GLU A 74 -9.43 21.69 2.50
CA GLU A 74 -7.99 21.85 2.79
C GLU A 74 -7.62 22.02 4.28
N TYR A 75 -8.59 22.40 5.14
CA TYR A 75 -8.42 22.66 6.58
C TYR A 75 -8.78 21.46 7.48
N LEU A 76 -9.27 20.36 6.89
CA LEU A 76 -9.52 19.07 7.54
C LEU A 76 -8.74 17.99 6.75
N PRO A 77 -8.90 16.70 7.05
CA PRO A 77 -8.24 15.83 8.00
C PRO A 77 -7.21 14.90 7.32
N GLY A 78 -6.32 15.42 6.46
CA GLY A 78 -5.35 14.60 5.70
C GLY A 78 -4.50 13.61 6.52
N LYS A 79 -4.24 13.92 7.80
CA LYS A 79 -3.56 13.00 8.76
C LYS A 79 -4.29 11.68 9.01
N ARG A 80 -5.63 11.65 8.96
CA ARG A 80 -6.42 10.43 9.20
C ARG A 80 -6.48 9.53 7.97
N ALA A 81 -6.54 10.14 6.79
CA ALA A 81 -6.49 9.39 5.54
C ALA A 81 -5.13 8.70 5.34
N VAL A 82 -4.03 9.38 5.69
CA VAL A 82 -2.69 8.77 5.68
C VAL A 82 -2.57 7.63 6.69
N ALA A 83 -3.13 7.77 7.91
CA ALA A 83 -3.14 6.68 8.89
C ALA A 83 -3.91 5.44 8.41
N ILE A 84 -5.03 5.63 7.71
CA ILE A 84 -5.83 4.53 7.14
C ILE A 84 -5.08 3.86 5.97
N ILE A 85 -4.40 4.63 5.10
CA ILE A 85 -3.58 4.08 4.02
C ILE A 85 -2.43 3.23 4.57
N LEU A 86 -1.76 3.70 5.63
CA LEU A 86 -0.67 2.98 6.29
C LEU A 86 -1.18 1.70 6.99
N MET A 87 -2.28 1.78 7.74
CA MET A 87 -2.92 0.61 8.36
C MET A 87 -3.30 -0.44 7.31
N LEU A 88 -3.94 -0.02 6.21
CA LEU A 88 -4.36 -0.91 5.14
C LEU A 88 -3.16 -1.59 4.46
N TYR A 89 -2.08 -0.84 4.20
CA TYR A 89 -0.84 -1.38 3.66
C TYR A 89 -0.22 -2.41 4.60
N HIS A 90 -0.09 -2.10 5.89
CA HIS A 90 0.54 -2.99 6.85
C HIS A 90 -0.28 -4.27 7.10
N MET A 91 -1.61 -4.19 7.09
CA MET A 91 -2.47 -5.39 7.13
C MET A 91 -2.28 -6.28 5.89
N ILE A 92 -2.24 -5.70 4.70
CA ILE A 92 -2.09 -6.45 3.44
C ILE A 92 -0.70 -7.08 3.35
N ALA A 93 0.35 -6.34 3.71
CA ALA A 93 1.72 -6.85 3.75
C ALA A 93 1.88 -7.98 4.79
N ALA A 94 1.28 -7.84 5.98
CA ALA A 94 1.26 -8.90 6.98
C ALA A 94 0.60 -10.18 6.44
N GLY A 95 -0.55 -10.06 5.76
CA GLY A 95 -1.24 -11.19 5.15
C GLY A 95 -0.41 -11.88 4.06
N ILE A 96 0.27 -11.12 3.20
CA ILE A 96 1.13 -11.65 2.13
C ILE A 96 2.34 -12.38 2.72
N PHE A 97 3.01 -11.81 3.71
CA PHE A 97 4.18 -12.45 4.35
C PHE A 97 3.80 -13.67 5.18
N TRP A 98 2.62 -13.68 5.81
CA TRP A 98 2.14 -14.84 6.58
C TRP A 98 1.94 -16.08 5.71
N GLN A 99 1.60 -15.86 4.43
CA GLN A 99 1.33 -16.91 3.46
C GLN A 99 2.49 -17.15 2.48
N ALA A 100 3.57 -16.37 2.58
CA ALA A 100 4.66 -16.42 1.62
C ALA A 100 5.45 -17.73 1.75
N PRO A 101 5.78 -18.41 0.62
CA PRO A 101 6.74 -19.51 0.65
C PRO A 101 8.11 -18.97 1.07
N ARG A 102 9.03 -19.87 1.44
CA ARG A 102 10.40 -19.50 1.78
C ARG A 102 11.03 -18.71 0.63
N PHE A 103 11.38 -17.45 0.85
CA PHE A 103 12.02 -16.59 -0.16
C PHE A 103 13.21 -15.80 0.41
N ILE A 104 13.37 -15.75 1.72
CA ILE A 104 14.55 -15.21 2.39
C ILE A 104 15.52 -16.37 2.64
N PRO A 105 16.71 -16.38 2.00
CA PRO A 105 17.68 -17.47 2.09
C PRO A 105 18.50 -17.40 3.39
N TYR A 106 17.85 -17.06 4.50
CA TYR A 106 18.41 -17.04 5.84
C TYR A 106 17.48 -17.78 6.79
N SER A 107 18.09 -18.47 7.75
CA SER A 107 17.42 -19.14 8.85
C SER A 107 17.71 -18.43 10.16
N LEU A 108 16.74 -18.42 11.07
CA LEU A 108 16.93 -17.93 12.45
C LEU A 108 17.54 -19.00 13.37
N GLY A 109 17.98 -20.13 12.81
CA GLY A 109 18.56 -21.26 13.53
C GLY A 109 17.59 -22.44 13.64
N ALA A 110 18.14 -23.63 13.87
CA ALA A 110 17.39 -24.90 13.84
C ALA A 110 16.20 -24.94 14.81
N LEU A 111 16.33 -24.35 16.00
CA LEU A 111 15.25 -24.31 17.00
C LEU A 111 14.09 -23.41 16.56
N ALA A 112 14.38 -22.27 15.91
CA ALA A 112 13.34 -21.36 15.41
C ALA A 112 12.59 -21.98 14.23
N GLU A 113 13.30 -22.63 13.31
CA GLU A 113 12.70 -23.36 12.18
C GLU A 113 11.83 -24.53 12.65
N GLN A 114 12.25 -25.28 13.69
CA GLN A 114 11.44 -26.34 14.29
C GLN A 114 10.12 -25.81 14.86
N ALA A 115 10.13 -24.59 15.41
CA ALA A 115 8.92 -23.90 15.86
C ALA A 115 8.16 -23.19 14.71
N LYS A 116 8.56 -23.37 13.45
CA LYS A 116 8.04 -22.68 12.25
C LYS A 116 8.17 -21.15 12.32
N LEU A 117 9.06 -20.65 13.18
CA LEU A 117 9.39 -19.24 13.32
C LEU A 117 10.44 -18.89 12.28
N THR A 118 9.94 -18.45 11.13
CA THR A 118 10.78 -18.09 10.01
C THR A 118 10.85 -16.56 9.85
N PRO A 119 11.92 -16.00 9.26
CA PRO A 119 12.06 -14.55 9.02
C PRO A 119 10.82 -13.90 8.39
N GLU A 120 10.13 -14.58 7.47
CA GLU A 120 8.94 -14.13 6.75
C GLU A 120 7.74 -14.07 7.69
N LEU A 121 7.55 -15.08 8.54
CA LEU A 121 6.50 -15.07 9.57
C LEU A 121 6.75 -14.01 10.63
N LEU A 122 8.01 -13.79 10.98
CA LEU A 122 8.42 -12.75 11.91
C LEU A 122 8.16 -11.37 11.30
N TRP A 123 8.48 -11.20 10.02
CA TRP A 123 8.21 -9.99 9.26
C TRP A 123 6.72 -9.73 9.04
N ALA A 124 5.92 -10.79 8.87
CA ALA A 124 4.47 -10.77 8.84
C ALA A 124 3.90 -10.30 10.18
N GLY A 125 4.37 -10.88 11.29
CA GLY A 125 3.99 -10.49 12.65
C GLY A 125 4.31 -9.03 12.94
N LEU A 126 5.50 -8.56 12.55
CA LEU A 126 5.89 -7.15 12.69
C LEU A 126 4.99 -6.22 11.89
N HIS A 127 4.62 -6.58 10.65
CA HIS A 127 3.65 -5.80 9.88
C HIS A 127 2.25 -5.82 10.51
N GLY A 128 1.85 -6.93 11.11
CA GLY A 128 0.57 -7.04 11.83
C GLY A 128 0.51 -6.24 13.13
N VAL A 129 1.65 -6.00 13.79
CA VAL A 129 1.76 -5.16 15.00
C VAL A 129 1.76 -3.65 14.66
N VAL A 130 2.26 -3.29 13.48
CA VAL A 130 2.32 -1.90 13.01
C VAL A 130 0.98 -1.41 12.43
N ALA A 131 0.13 -2.34 11.97
CA ALA A 131 -1.24 -2.07 11.53
C ALA A 131 -2.17 -1.71 12.70
#